data_AF-D6SNU4-F1
#
_entry.id   AF-D6SNU4-F1
#
_cell.length_a   1.000
_cell.length_b   1.000
_cell.length_c   1.000
_cell.angle_alpha   90.00
_cell.angle_beta   90.00
_cell.angle_gamma   90.00
#
_symmetry.space_group_name_H-M   'P 1'
#
loop_
_entity.id
_entity.type
_entity.pdbx_description
1 polymer ?
#
loop_
_entity_poly.entity_id
_entity_poly.type
_entity_poly.pdbx_seq_one_letter_code
_entity_poly.pdbx_strand_id
1 'polypeptide(L)' 'MLAERGEYGSEKVAIEIETLRILEGHLAPRALGLVIEWASQHRDELIQNWELARNNQAPRKIEPLK' A
#
# COMPACT_ATOMS: atom_id res chain seq x y z
N MET A 1 -24.63 21.32 -18.60
CA MET A 1 -23.23 21.49 -18.15
C MET A 1 -23.04 20.60 -16.92
N LEU A 2 -22.77 19.31 -17.08
CA LEU A 2 -22.39 18.43 -15.96
C LEU A 2 -21.58 17.24 -16.47
N ALA A 3 -20.60 16.87 -15.62
CA ALA A 3 -19.67 15.74 -15.66
C ALA A 3 -18.35 15.93 -16.43
N GLU A 4 -17.41 16.68 -15.84
CA GLU A 4 -16.03 16.20 -15.78
C GLU A 4 -16.03 14.93 -14.91
N ARG A 5 -15.69 13.78 -15.51
CA ARG A 5 -15.26 12.58 -14.77
C ARG A 5 -13.93 12.14 -15.35
N GLY A 6 -12.86 12.71 -14.81
CA GLY A 6 -11.52 12.15 -14.93
C GLY A 6 -11.32 11.00 -13.93
N GLU A 7 -10.35 10.15 -14.24
CA GLU A 7 -9.85 8.98 -13.49
C GLU A 7 -10.41 7.61 -13.91
N TYR A 8 -9.98 7.17 -15.10
CA TYR A 8 -9.82 5.75 -15.41
C TYR A 8 -8.38 5.33 -15.08
N GLY A 9 -8.22 4.42 -14.10
CA GLY A 9 -6.94 3.78 -13.80
C GLY A 9 -6.57 3.67 -12.32
N SER A 10 -7.51 3.34 -11.43
CA SER A 10 -7.17 2.98 -10.04
C SER A 10 -6.83 1.49 -9.98
N GLU A 11 -5.66 1.14 -10.50
CA GLU A 11 -5.06 -0.17 -10.20
C GLU A 11 -4.96 -0.29 -8.66
N LYS A 12 -5.49 -1.37 -8.12
CA LYS A 12 -5.48 -1.66 -6.68
C LYS A 12 -4.82 -3.01 -6.47
N VAL A 13 -4.07 -3.12 -5.38
CA VAL A 13 -3.46 -4.38 -4.95
C VAL A 13 -3.57 -4.50 -3.44
N ALA A 14 -3.83 -5.71 -2.97
CA ALA A 14 -3.69 -6.09 -1.58
C ALA A 14 -2.45 -6.98 -1.45
N ILE A 15 -1.54 -6.61 -0.54
CA ILE A 15 -0.27 -7.30 -0.33
C ILE A 15 -0.19 -7.71 1.13
N GLU A 16 0.19 -8.96 1.38
CA GLU A 16 0.48 -9.45 2.72
C GLU A 16 1.78 -8.83 3.24
N ILE A 17 1.72 -8.17 4.40
CA ILE A 17 2.86 -7.40 4.94
C ILE A 17 4.06 -8.30 5.26
N GLU A 18 3.83 -9.51 5.77
CA GLU A 18 4.91 -10.42 6.21
C GLU A 18 5.71 -11.01 5.05
N THR A 19 5.02 -11.45 3.99
CA THR A 19 5.64 -12.17 2.87
C THR A 19 5.81 -11.32 1.62
N LEU A 20 5.16 -10.14 1.58
CA LEU A 20 5.02 -9.29 0.41
C LEU A 20 4.34 -9.99 -0.78
N ARG A 21 3.56 -11.04 -0.50
CA ARG A 21 2.77 -11.75 -1.50
C ARG A 21 1.52 -10.94 -1.87
N ILE A 22 1.20 -10.90 -3.17
CA ILE A 22 -0.08 -10.35 -3.64
C ILE A 22 -1.22 -11.28 -3.22
N LEU A 23 -2.17 -10.73 -2.49
CA LEU A 23 -3.42 -11.38 -2.10
C LEU A 23 -4.49 -11.15 -3.17
N GLU A 24 -4.63 -9.91 -3.63
CA GLU A 24 -5.63 -9.52 -4.63
C GLU A 24 -5.14 -8.35 -5.49
N GLY A 25 -5.72 -8.22 -6.69
CA GLY A 25 -5.50 -7.08 -7.56
C GLY A 25 -4.21 -7.16 -8.37
N HIS A 26 -3.86 -6.03 -8.99
CA HIS A 26 -2.68 -5.92 -9.85
C HIS A 26 -2.15 -4.49 -9.85
N LEU A 27 -0.86 -4.37 -10.13
CA LEU A 27 -0.17 -3.11 -10.42
C LEU A 27 0.75 -3.36 -11.61
N ALA A 28 1.00 -2.31 -12.41
CA ALA A 28 2.08 -2.34 -13.38
C ALA A 28 3.41 -2.77 -12.71
N PRO A 29 4.25 -3.60 -13.36
CA PRO A 29 5.45 -4.19 -12.73
C PRO A 29 6.38 -3.17 -12.06
N ARG A 30 6.52 -1.99 -12.65
CA ARG A 30 7.33 -0.90 -12.09
C ARG A 30 6.75 -0.36 -10.77
N ALA A 31 5.43 -0.18 -10.71
CA ALA A 31 4.76 0.30 -9.51
C ALA A 31 4.80 -0.75 -8.39
N LEU A 32 4.58 -2.02 -8.75
CA LEU A 32 4.72 -3.14 -7.82
C LEU A 32 6.14 -3.19 -7.23
N GLY A 33 7.18 -3.09 -8.07
CA GLY A 33 8.56 -3.06 -7.60
C GLY A 33 8.80 -1.98 -6.53
N LEU A 34 8.34 -0.75 -6.77
CA LEU A 34 8.48 0.35 -5.80
C LEU A 34 7.78 0.06 -4.48
N VAL A 35 6.56 -0.50 -4.52
CA VAL A 35 5.79 -0.86 -3.32
C VAL A 35 6.48 -1.98 -2.54
N ILE A 36 7.01 -3.00 -3.23
CA ILE A 36 7.71 -4.12 -2.60
C ILE A 36 9.00 -3.66 -1.94
N GLU A 37 9.81 -2.84 -2.62
CA GLU A 37 11.03 -2.27 -2.05
C GLU A 37 10.73 -1.43 -0.79
N TRP A 38 9.74 -0.55 -0.89
CA TRP A 38 9.30 0.27 0.24
C TRP A 38 8.80 -0.59 1.41
N ALA A 39 7.90 -1.55 1.14
CA ALA A 39 7.35 -2.42 2.17
C ALA A 39 8.42 -3.33 2.80
N SER A 40 9.45 -3.71 2.04
CA SER A 40 10.59 -4.46 2.57
C SER A 40 11.45 -3.62 3.52
N GLN A 41 11.66 -2.33 3.23
CA GLN A 41 12.42 -1.42 4.11
C GLN A 41 11.66 -1.05 5.39
N HIS A 42 10.32 -1.01 5.32
CA HIS A 42 9.45 -0.52 6.39
C HIS A 42 8.54 -1.61 6.99
N ARG A 43 8.92 -2.88 6.88
CA ARG A 43 8.07 -4.02 7.28
C ARG A 43 7.62 -3.95 8.74
N ASP A 44 8.54 -3.67 9.66
CA ASP A 44 8.22 -3.60 11.09
C ASP A 44 7.27 -2.45 11.42
N GLU A 45 7.43 -1.31 10.73
CA GLU A 45 6.55 -0.15 10.88
C GLU A 45 5.14 -0.44 10.33
N LEU A 46 5.06 -1.17 9.22
CA LEU A 46 3.78 -1.63 8.65
C LEU A 46 3.03 -2.58 9.59
N ILE A 47 3.75 -3.54 10.21
CA ILE A 47 3.16 -4.45 11.21
C ILE A 47 2.65 -3.66 12.43
N GLN A 48 3.44 -2.72 12.95
CA GLN A 48 3.01 -1.87 14.06
C GLN A 48 1.78 -1.04 13.70
N ASN A 49 1.74 -0.48 12.49
CA ASN A 49 0.59 0.26 12.00
C ASN A 49 -0.66 -0.60 11.83
N TRP A 50 -0.48 -1.85 11.39
CA TRP A 50 -1.57 -2.82 11.32
C TRP A 50 -2.17 -3.10 12.71
N GLU A 51 -1.31 -3.31 13.71
CA GLU A 51 -1.76 -3.51 15.11
C GLU A 51 -2.44 -2.26 15.67
N LEU A 52 -1.94 -1.06 15.38
CA LEU A 52 -2.61 0.18 15.77
C LEU A 52 -4.01 0.27 15.14
N ALA A 53 -4.11 0.05 13.83
CA ALA A 53 -5.38 0.09 13.10
C ALA A 53 -6.39 -0.93 13.65
N ARG A 54 -5.95 -2.16 13.92
CA ARG A 54 -6.78 -3.22 14.52
C ARG A 54 -7.33 -2.83 15.89
N ASN A 55 -6.59 -2.01 16.63
CA ASN A 55 -6.99 -1.47 17.93
C ASN A 55 -7.75 -0.13 17.83
N ASN A 56 -8.27 0.24 16.65
CA ASN A 56 -8.93 1.53 16.38
C ASN A 56 -8.06 2.76 16.69
N GLN A 57 -6.74 2.62 16.63
CA GLN A 57 -5.79 3.71 16.78
C GLN A 57 -5.31 4.19 15.40
N ALA A 58 -4.96 5.47 15.31
CA ALA A 58 -4.43 6.05 14.09
C ALA A 58 -3.04 5.44 13.77
N PRO A 59 -2.82 4.92 12.54
CA PRO A 59 -1.49 4.53 12.08
C PRO A 59 -0.52 5.70 12.11
N ARG A 60 0.77 5.41 12.30
CA ARG A 60 1.85 6.38 12.21
C ARG A 60 2.26 6.61 10.76
N LYS A 61 2.77 7.81 10.47
CA LYS A 61 3.36 8.08 9.16
C LYS A 61 4.63 7.25 8.98
N ILE A 62 4.74 6.59 7.85
CA ILE A 62 5.96 5.91 7.38
C ILE A 62 6.57 6.76 6.28
N GLU A 63 7.88 6.96 6.32
CA GLU A 63 8.56 7.75 5.29
C GLU A 63 8.52 7.04 3.92
N PRO A 64 8.37 7.78 2.81
CA PRO A 64 8.33 7.19 1.48
C PRO A 64 9.70 6.70 1.03
N LEU A 65 9.72 5.87 -0.02
CA LEU A 65 10.95 5.43 -0.67
C LEU A 65 11.73 6.64 -1.22
N LYS A 66 13.04 6.69 -0.93
CA LYS A 66 13.95 7.76 -1.37
C LYS A 66 14.37 7.62 -2.83
#